data_AF-A0A078B542-F1
#
_entry.id   AF-A0A078B542-F1
#
_cell.length_a   1.000
_cell.length_b   1.000
_cell.length_c   1.000
_cell.angle_alpha   90.00
_cell.angle_beta   90.00
_cell.angle_gamma   90.00
#
_symmetry.space_group_name_H-M   'P 1'
#
loop_
_entity.id
_entity.type
_entity.pdbx_description
1 polymer ?
#
loop_
_entity_poly.entity_id
_entity_poly.type
_entity_poly.pdbx_seq_one_letter_code
_entity_poly.pdbx_strand_id
1 'polypeptide(L)'
;MEYQKRRAEDKHHETERRHTLLKEQALDITPLNGKNFLWTGKNVDQFEDEFSFKKIKVRGIFDHTKEIQVEKFLNGEKGVQIITPFYTHLSDKGEEQAILVNRGWVPQDFKDQRMHYGVNDGIEITGVLYRGDAKTKYSKPNDPLAHYYTRVDAYDFSVIDQLKNWEEASKFMIYQIDENEQTRQVLPSVPTADELTKWRISPQRHEAYANLWKSLTFGGIFANTLLWLYF
;
A
#
# COMPACT_ATOMS: atom_id res chain seq x y z
N MET A 1 -18.92 -24.63 -4.52
CA MET A 1 -17.54 -24.94 -4.08
C MET A 1 -16.49 -24.53 -5.11
N GLU A 2 -16.79 -24.60 -6.41
CA GLU A 2 -15.84 -24.26 -7.49
C GLU A 2 -15.33 -22.81 -7.44
N TYR A 3 -16.18 -21.83 -7.17
CA TYR A 3 -15.78 -20.41 -7.02
C TYR A 3 -14.72 -20.20 -5.93
N GLN A 4 -14.85 -20.85 -4.77
CA GLN A 4 -13.90 -20.72 -3.67
C GLN A 4 -12.54 -21.35 -4.02
N LYS A 5 -12.55 -22.48 -4.73
CA LYS A 5 -11.33 -23.13 -5.23
C LYS A 5 -10.59 -22.25 -6.23
N ARG A 6 -11.30 -21.73 -7.24
CA ARG A 6 -10.74 -20.78 -8.22
C ARG A 6 -10.13 -19.56 -7.55
N ARG A 7 -10.82 -18.96 -6.57
CA ARG A 7 -10.29 -17.80 -5.81
C ARG A 7 -9.07 -18.15 -4.96
N ALA A 8 -8.96 -19.37 -4.47
CA ALA A 8 -7.77 -19.83 -3.77
C ALA A 8 -6.60 -19.98 -4.74
N GLU A 9 -6.83 -20.62 -5.90
CA GLU A 9 -5.85 -20.76 -6.98
C GLU A 9 -5.36 -19.39 -7.48
N ASP A 10 -6.27 -18.45 -7.74
CA ASP A 10 -5.93 -17.07 -8.14
C ASP A 10 -5.00 -16.40 -7.11
N LYS A 11 -5.29 -16.56 -5.81
CA LYS A 11 -4.43 -16.03 -4.73
C LYS A 11 -3.07 -16.69 -4.72
N HIS A 12 -2.99 -18.00 -4.97
CA HIS A 12 -1.73 -18.72 -5.05
C HIS A 12 -0.89 -18.23 -6.22
N HIS A 13 -1.46 -18.16 -7.44
CA HIS A 13 -0.76 -17.64 -8.62
C HIS A 13 -0.28 -16.20 -8.42
N GLU A 14 -1.11 -15.35 -7.82
CA GLU A 14 -0.75 -13.97 -7.54
C GLU A 14 0.35 -13.87 -6.45
N THR A 15 0.36 -14.77 -5.47
CA THR A 15 1.43 -14.84 -4.46
C THR A 15 2.77 -15.21 -5.10
N GLU A 16 2.79 -16.21 -5.98
CA GLU A 16 3.99 -16.62 -6.73
C GLU A 16 4.48 -15.52 -7.68
N ARG A 17 3.56 -14.84 -8.38
CA ARG A 17 3.88 -13.68 -9.21
C ARG A 17 4.58 -12.59 -8.39
N ARG A 18 4.03 -12.23 -7.22
CA ARG A 18 4.63 -11.22 -6.34
C ARG A 18 6.01 -11.66 -5.82
N HIS A 19 6.14 -12.92 -5.42
CA HIS A 19 7.44 -13.44 -4.97
C HIS A 19 8.51 -13.35 -6.06
N THR A 20 8.13 -13.61 -7.32
CA THR A 20 9.05 -13.50 -8.45
C THR A 20 9.46 -12.05 -8.68
N LEU A 21 8.49 -11.13 -8.82
CA LEU A 21 8.74 -9.72 -9.13
C LEU A 21 9.51 -8.97 -8.02
N LEU A 22 9.26 -9.31 -6.75
CA LEU A 22 9.93 -8.65 -5.62
C LEU A 22 11.38 -9.13 -5.42
N LYS A 23 11.73 -10.32 -5.94
CA LYS A 23 13.10 -10.85 -5.94
C LYS A 23 13.97 -10.28 -7.06
N GLU A 24 13.36 -9.76 -8.12
CA GLU A 24 14.08 -9.13 -9.22
C GLU A 24 14.87 -7.89 -8.75
N GLN A 25 15.85 -7.47 -9.54
CA GLN A 25 16.59 -6.24 -9.26
C GLN A 25 15.66 -5.03 -9.38
N ALA A 26 15.82 -4.06 -8.47
CA ALA A 26 14.99 -2.87 -8.49
C ALA A 26 15.26 -2.04 -9.75
N LEU A 27 14.19 -1.66 -10.46
CA LEU A 27 14.25 -0.79 -11.63
C LEU A 27 14.38 0.67 -11.19
N ASP A 28 15.42 1.37 -11.64
CA ASP A 28 15.51 2.83 -11.44
C ASP A 28 14.49 3.54 -12.34
N ILE A 29 13.54 4.25 -11.72
CA ILE A 29 12.52 5.02 -12.43
C ILE A 29 12.71 6.53 -12.25
N THR A 30 13.85 6.96 -11.69
CA THR A 30 14.16 8.38 -11.49
C THR A 30 14.21 9.09 -12.84
N PRO A 31 13.30 10.04 -13.12
CA PRO A 31 13.33 10.77 -14.38
C PRO A 31 14.56 11.69 -14.44
N LEU A 32 15.08 11.90 -15.66
CA LEU A 32 16.05 12.95 -15.89
C LEU A 32 15.36 14.32 -15.85
N ASN A 33 16.10 15.38 -15.54
CA ASN A 33 15.56 16.74 -15.63
C ASN A 33 15.01 17.02 -17.04
N GLY A 34 13.81 17.60 -17.11
CA GLY A 34 13.06 17.82 -18.35
C GLY A 34 12.32 16.59 -18.89
N LYS A 35 12.34 15.47 -18.17
CA LYS A 35 11.54 14.27 -18.51
C LYS A 35 10.40 14.09 -17.53
N ASN A 36 9.49 13.20 -17.89
CA ASN A 36 8.29 12.86 -17.12
C ASN A 36 8.41 11.45 -16.55
N PHE A 37 7.50 11.09 -15.65
CA PHE A 37 7.41 9.72 -15.16
C PHE A 37 6.98 8.70 -16.23
N LEU A 38 7.30 7.42 -16.00
CA LEU A 38 7.08 6.33 -16.97
C LEU A 38 5.61 6.08 -17.35
N TRP A 39 4.68 6.53 -16.53
CA TRP A 39 3.23 6.38 -16.73
C TRP A 39 2.58 7.57 -17.43
N THR A 40 3.33 8.66 -17.69
CA THR A 40 2.77 9.84 -18.35
C THR A 40 2.29 9.50 -19.75
N GLY A 41 1.01 9.81 -20.03
CA GLY A 41 0.37 9.52 -21.32
C GLY A 41 -0.01 8.06 -21.54
N LYS A 42 0.20 7.16 -20.57
CA LYS A 42 -0.22 5.74 -20.66
C LYS A 42 -1.60 5.52 -20.05
N ASN A 43 -2.25 4.42 -20.46
CA ASN A 43 -3.43 3.93 -19.77
C ASN A 43 -3.05 3.46 -18.36
N VAL A 44 -3.69 4.02 -17.34
CA VAL A 44 -3.34 3.80 -15.93
C VAL A 44 -3.53 2.34 -15.51
N ASP A 45 -4.62 1.71 -15.95
CA ASP A 45 -4.93 0.34 -15.53
C ASP A 45 -3.98 -0.67 -16.18
N GLN A 46 -3.66 -0.48 -17.46
CA GLN A 46 -2.64 -1.30 -18.15
C GLN A 46 -1.26 -1.14 -17.53
N PHE A 47 -0.89 0.09 -17.15
CA PHE A 47 0.39 0.36 -16.48
C PHE A 47 0.43 -0.28 -15.08
N GLU A 48 -0.67 -0.21 -14.33
CA GLU A 48 -0.78 -0.85 -13.02
C GLU A 48 -0.60 -2.36 -13.13
N ASP A 49 -1.25 -3.03 -14.09
CA ASP A 49 -1.09 -4.48 -14.31
C ASP A 49 0.38 -4.85 -14.62
N GLU A 50 1.07 -4.03 -15.38
CA GLU A 50 2.47 -4.24 -15.75
C GLU A 50 3.45 -3.96 -14.59
N PHE A 51 3.22 -2.92 -13.79
CA PHE A 51 4.16 -2.43 -12.77
C PHE A 51 3.80 -2.82 -11.33
N SER A 52 2.61 -3.38 -11.11
CA SER A 52 2.18 -3.83 -9.77
C SER A 52 3.15 -4.86 -9.20
N PHE A 53 3.63 -4.59 -7.98
CA PHE A 53 4.64 -5.37 -7.25
C PHE A 53 6.02 -5.49 -7.92
N LYS A 54 6.30 -4.76 -9.01
CA LYS A 54 7.67 -4.60 -9.48
C LYS A 54 8.45 -3.72 -8.51
N LYS A 55 9.64 -4.18 -8.14
CA LYS A 55 10.53 -3.41 -7.28
C LYS A 55 11.12 -2.24 -8.05
N ILE A 56 10.99 -1.04 -7.51
CA ILE A 56 11.49 0.19 -8.11
C ILE A 56 12.45 0.91 -7.16
N LYS A 57 13.34 1.71 -7.74
CA LYS A 57 14.22 2.64 -7.05
C LYS A 57 14.01 4.05 -7.57
N VAL A 58 14.01 5.02 -6.67
CA VAL A 58 13.87 6.44 -6.99
C VAL A 58 14.84 7.25 -6.17
N ARG A 59 15.47 8.23 -6.80
CA ARG A 59 16.39 9.17 -6.17
C ARG A 59 15.77 10.56 -6.11
N GLY A 60 16.05 11.29 -5.05
CA GLY A 60 15.35 12.53 -4.75
C GLY A 60 15.45 12.91 -3.28
N ILE A 61 14.74 13.96 -2.88
CA ILE A 61 14.79 14.54 -1.53
C ILE A 61 13.36 14.61 -0.96
N PHE A 62 13.20 14.26 0.32
CA PHE A 62 11.93 14.39 1.02
C PHE A 62 11.65 15.82 1.43
N ASP A 63 10.41 16.26 1.25
CA ASP A 63 9.89 17.49 1.88
C ASP A 63 9.04 17.12 3.09
N HIS A 64 9.70 17.07 4.24
CA HIS A 64 9.05 16.77 5.52
C HIS A 64 8.09 17.87 5.99
N THR A 65 8.10 19.05 5.37
CA THR A 65 7.17 20.15 5.73
C THR A 65 5.76 19.91 5.21
N LYS A 66 5.63 19.08 4.17
CA LYS A 66 4.36 18.68 3.54
C LYS A 66 3.96 17.24 3.86
N GLU A 67 4.33 16.79 5.06
CA GLU A 67 3.98 15.44 5.49
C GLU A 67 2.50 15.32 5.86
N ILE A 68 1.87 14.24 5.38
CA ILE A 68 0.48 13.91 5.64
C ILE A 68 0.42 12.63 6.48
N GLN A 69 -0.31 12.70 7.60
CA GLN A 69 -0.58 11.56 8.48
C GLN A 69 -1.97 11.00 8.21
N VAL A 70 -2.07 9.73 7.82
CA VAL A 70 -3.34 9.06 7.50
C VAL A 70 -3.68 8.03 8.56
N GLU A 71 -4.81 8.17 9.25
CA GLU A 71 -5.24 7.24 10.30
C GLU A 71 -5.42 5.81 9.75
N LYS A 72 -4.68 4.86 10.33
CA LYS A 72 -4.71 3.44 9.93
C LYS A 72 -4.58 2.52 11.13
N PHE A 73 -5.22 1.36 11.00
CA PHE A 73 -5.06 0.26 11.94
C PHE A 73 -4.11 -0.78 11.37
N LEU A 74 -3.07 -1.11 12.15
CA LEU A 74 -2.16 -2.21 11.84
C LEU A 74 -2.25 -3.23 12.99
N ASN A 75 -2.57 -4.49 12.67
CA ASN A 75 -2.68 -5.57 13.64
C ASN A 75 -3.58 -5.30 14.87
N GLY A 76 -4.59 -4.43 14.72
CA GLY A 76 -5.53 -4.06 15.80
C GLY A 76 -5.12 -2.82 16.58
N GLU A 77 -3.91 -2.30 16.35
CA GLU A 77 -3.41 -1.08 16.96
C GLU A 77 -3.73 0.14 16.08
N LYS A 78 -4.12 1.25 16.71
CA LYS A 78 -4.36 2.52 16.01
C LYS A 78 -3.03 3.23 15.78
N GLY A 79 -2.86 3.79 14.60
CA GLY A 79 -1.73 4.66 14.29
C GLY A 79 -1.97 5.45 13.02
N VAL A 80 -0.88 5.90 12.40
CA VAL A 80 -0.92 6.69 11.16
C VAL A 80 0.06 6.13 10.14
N GLN A 81 -0.31 6.17 8.87
CA GLN A 81 0.64 6.06 7.77
C GLN A 81 1.20 7.43 7.43
N ILE A 82 2.51 7.48 7.23
CA ILE A 82 3.24 8.72 6.90
C ILE A 82 3.38 8.79 5.39
N ILE A 83 2.78 9.82 4.79
CA ILE A 83 2.91 10.13 3.37
C ILE A 83 3.73 11.41 3.23
N THR A 84 4.80 11.37 2.45
CA THR A 84 5.69 12.53 2.27
C THR A 84 5.98 12.73 0.78
N PRO A 85 5.89 13.98 0.27
CA PRO A 85 6.38 14.31 -1.06
C PRO A 85 7.89 14.06 -1.19
N PHE A 86 8.27 13.47 -2.31
CA PHE A 86 9.64 13.16 -2.67
C PHE A 86 9.99 13.81 -4.00
N TYR A 87 10.80 14.86 -3.94
CA TYR A 87 11.20 15.67 -5.09
C TYR A 87 12.35 14.99 -5.82
N THR A 88 12.18 14.72 -7.11
CA THR A 88 13.06 13.82 -7.87
C THR A 88 13.83 14.52 -8.98
N HIS A 89 13.18 15.41 -9.72
CA HIS A 89 13.75 16.09 -10.89
C HIS A 89 13.08 17.45 -11.10
N LEU A 90 13.63 18.24 -12.02
CA LEU A 90 13.05 19.49 -12.47
C LEU A 90 12.37 19.32 -13.83
N SER A 91 11.27 20.04 -14.08
CA SER A 91 10.65 20.12 -15.41
C SER A 91 11.51 20.95 -16.38
N ASP A 92 11.13 20.96 -17.67
CA ASP A 92 11.73 21.83 -18.68
C ASP A 92 11.64 23.33 -18.32
N LYS A 93 10.70 23.70 -17.44
CA LYS A 93 10.50 25.07 -16.95
C LYS A 93 11.25 25.35 -15.64
N GLY A 94 12.02 24.39 -15.14
CA GLY A 94 12.73 24.49 -13.87
C GLY A 94 11.85 24.31 -12.63
N GLU A 95 10.64 23.76 -12.78
CA GLU A 95 9.73 23.52 -11.64
C GLU A 95 10.02 22.16 -11.00
N GLU A 96 10.04 22.11 -9.68
CA GLU A 96 10.29 20.90 -8.91
C GLU A 96 9.17 19.87 -9.11
N GLN A 97 9.54 18.65 -9.51
CA GLN A 97 8.64 17.54 -9.76
C GLN A 97 8.77 16.51 -8.62
N ALA A 98 7.63 16.09 -8.07
CA ALA A 98 7.58 15.19 -6.94
C ALA A 98 6.74 13.94 -7.20
N ILE A 99 6.99 12.90 -6.41
CA ILE A 99 6.10 11.77 -6.24
C ILE A 99 5.81 11.59 -4.76
N LEU A 100 4.61 11.15 -4.42
CA LEU A 100 4.27 10.86 -3.02
C LEU A 100 4.79 9.48 -2.63
N VAL A 101 5.34 9.39 -1.42
CA VAL A 101 5.89 8.16 -0.86
C VAL A 101 5.16 7.83 0.44
N ASN A 102 4.61 6.63 0.53
CA ASN A 102 4.14 6.05 1.77
C ASN A 102 5.33 5.43 2.49
N ARG A 103 5.77 6.10 3.56
CA ARG A 103 6.95 5.78 4.36
C ARG A 103 6.66 4.74 5.44
N GLY A 104 5.44 4.19 5.50
CA GLY A 104 5.06 3.16 6.45
C GLY A 104 4.20 3.68 7.60
N TRP A 105 3.99 2.82 8.60
CA TRP A 105 3.05 3.04 9.69
C TRP A 105 3.76 3.36 11.02
N VAL A 106 3.18 4.28 11.79
CA VAL A 106 3.65 4.67 13.13
C VAL A 106 2.49 4.53 14.12
N PRO A 107 2.70 3.93 15.31
CA PRO A 107 1.66 3.87 16.34
C PRO A 107 1.21 5.26 16.79
N GLN A 108 -0.04 5.36 17.26
CA GLN A 108 -0.66 6.63 17.63
C GLN A 108 0.19 7.44 18.63
N ASP A 109 0.81 6.77 19.61
CA ASP A 109 1.60 7.41 20.67
C ASP A 109 2.93 7.99 20.15
N PHE A 110 3.37 7.54 18.99
CA PHE A 110 4.67 7.89 18.38
C PHE A 110 4.53 8.81 17.15
N LYS A 111 3.30 9.11 16.71
CA LYS A 111 3.04 9.81 15.44
C LYS A 111 3.72 11.18 15.32
N ASP A 112 3.90 11.88 16.45
CA ASP A 112 4.46 13.24 16.48
C ASP A 112 5.95 13.27 16.83
N GLN A 113 6.57 12.10 17.06
CA GLN A 113 7.98 12.02 17.47
C GLN A 113 8.97 12.13 16.31
N ARG A 114 8.48 12.14 15.06
CA ARG A 114 9.28 12.39 13.84
C ARG A 114 10.52 11.49 13.72
N MET A 115 10.41 10.23 14.18
CA MET A 115 11.52 9.26 14.18
C MET A 115 12.01 8.88 12.78
N HIS A 116 11.25 9.22 11.74
CA HIS A 116 11.63 9.10 10.34
C HIS A 116 12.54 10.23 9.82
N TYR A 117 12.73 11.31 10.58
CA TYR A 117 13.56 12.43 10.14
C TYR A 117 15.04 12.02 10.33
N GLY A 118 15.86 12.18 9.29
CA GLY A 118 17.28 11.81 9.33
C GLY A 118 17.61 10.34 8.99
N VAL A 119 16.62 9.46 8.92
CA VAL A 119 16.81 8.09 8.40
C VAL A 119 16.51 8.09 6.91
N ASN A 120 17.56 7.93 6.09
CA ASN A 120 17.47 7.96 4.63
C ASN A 120 16.80 9.23 4.09
N ASP A 121 17.31 10.42 4.47
CA ASP A 121 16.89 11.75 3.99
C ASP A 121 17.22 11.96 2.50
N GLY A 122 16.71 11.08 1.64
CA GLY A 122 16.63 11.30 0.21
C GLY A 122 17.95 11.26 -0.53
N ILE A 123 18.48 10.06 -0.71
CA ILE A 123 19.38 9.80 -1.84
C ILE A 123 18.75 8.75 -2.74
N GLU A 124 18.26 7.65 -2.17
CA GLU A 124 17.62 6.56 -2.89
C GLU A 124 16.56 5.91 -1.99
N ILE A 125 15.39 5.63 -2.54
CA ILE A 125 14.33 4.86 -1.89
C ILE A 125 13.96 3.66 -2.75
N THR A 126 13.65 2.54 -2.10
CA THR A 126 13.15 1.32 -2.75
C THR A 126 11.69 1.12 -2.37
N GLY A 127 10.87 0.74 -3.34
CA GLY A 127 9.44 0.54 -3.11
C GLY A 127 8.72 -0.19 -4.24
N VAL A 128 7.40 -0.16 -4.17
CA VAL A 128 6.49 -0.63 -5.23
C VAL A 128 5.50 0.48 -5.58
N LEU A 129 5.09 0.56 -6.84
CA LEU A 129 4.07 1.52 -7.27
C LEU A 129 2.67 1.00 -6.91
N TYR A 130 1.82 1.90 -6.40
CA TYR A 130 0.42 1.63 -6.11
C TYR A 130 -0.40 2.92 -6.13
N ARG A 131 -1.73 2.80 -6.17
CA ARG A 131 -2.66 3.94 -6.33
C ARG A 131 -3.23 4.50 -5.02
N GLY A 132 -2.87 3.91 -3.89
CA GLY A 132 -3.53 4.15 -2.61
C GLY A 132 -4.65 3.15 -2.33
N ASP A 133 -5.55 3.51 -1.42
CA ASP A 133 -6.67 2.65 -1.03
C ASP A 133 -7.81 2.71 -2.07
N ALA A 134 -8.43 1.55 -2.32
CA ALA A 134 -9.64 1.48 -3.13
C ALA A 134 -10.81 2.27 -2.51
N LYS A 135 -11.47 3.10 -3.32
CA LYS A 135 -12.68 3.83 -2.91
C LYS A 135 -13.85 2.85 -2.86
N THR A 136 -14.41 2.65 -1.68
CA THR A 136 -15.62 1.82 -1.47
C THR A 136 -16.73 2.68 -0.88
N LYS A 137 -17.98 2.19 -0.92
CA LYS A 137 -19.12 2.85 -0.26
C LYS A 137 -18.98 3.02 1.25
N TYR A 138 -18.03 2.32 1.88
CA TYR A 138 -17.75 2.41 3.32
C TYR A 138 -16.54 3.28 3.64
N SER A 139 -15.83 3.78 2.62
CA SER A 139 -14.68 4.65 2.80
C SER A 139 -15.16 6.01 3.29
N LYS A 140 -14.63 6.46 4.44
CA LYS A 140 -14.85 7.83 4.90
C LYS A 140 -14.07 8.80 3.99
N PRO A 141 -14.64 9.96 3.62
CA PRO A 141 -13.89 10.97 2.88
C PRO A 141 -12.80 11.56 3.76
N ASN A 142 -11.73 12.01 3.12
CA ASN A 142 -10.71 12.82 3.78
C ASN A 142 -11.25 14.25 3.99
N ASP A 143 -10.84 14.90 5.08
CA ASP A 143 -11.16 16.29 5.39
C ASP A 143 -9.85 17.10 5.47
N PRO A 144 -9.47 17.80 4.38
CA PRO A 144 -8.26 18.60 4.35
C PRO A 144 -8.29 19.80 5.30
N LEU A 145 -9.48 20.36 5.58
CA LEU A 145 -9.62 21.54 6.45
C LEU A 145 -9.37 21.16 7.91
N ALA A 146 -9.82 19.98 8.32
CA ALA A 146 -9.59 19.44 9.65
C ALA A 146 -8.24 18.70 9.79
N HIS A 147 -7.43 18.63 8.72
CA HIS A 147 -6.24 17.77 8.62
C HIS A 147 -6.53 16.31 9.02
N TYR A 148 -7.72 15.82 8.66
CA TYR A 148 -8.20 14.50 9.05
C TYR A 148 -8.28 13.57 7.85
N TYR A 149 -7.33 12.63 7.79
CA TYR A 149 -7.19 11.71 6.67
C TYR A 149 -7.40 10.27 7.14
N THR A 150 -8.26 9.54 6.44
CA THR A 150 -8.57 8.12 6.73
C THR A 150 -8.26 7.19 5.57
N ARG A 151 -8.10 7.77 4.37
CA ARG A 151 -7.80 7.07 3.13
C ARG A 151 -6.53 7.63 2.52
N VAL A 152 -5.64 6.74 2.10
CA VAL A 152 -4.49 7.09 1.26
C VAL A 152 -4.97 7.25 -0.17
N ASP A 153 -4.82 8.45 -0.72
CA ASP A 153 -5.26 8.77 -2.08
C ASP A 153 -4.24 9.70 -2.73
N ALA A 154 -3.59 9.21 -3.80
CA ALA A 154 -2.55 9.93 -4.52
C ALA A 154 -3.06 11.29 -5.05
N TYR A 155 -4.33 11.31 -5.52
CA TYR A 155 -4.93 12.49 -6.10
C TYR A 155 -5.15 13.58 -5.05
N ASP A 156 -5.83 13.23 -3.95
CA ASP A 156 -6.16 14.18 -2.89
C ASP A 156 -4.88 14.85 -2.35
N PHE A 157 -3.85 14.04 -2.07
CA PHE A 157 -2.60 14.53 -1.48
C PHE A 157 -1.77 15.36 -2.48
N SER A 158 -1.71 14.98 -3.75
CA SER A 158 -0.98 15.76 -4.76
C SER A 158 -1.54 17.17 -4.92
N VAL A 159 -2.87 17.31 -4.78
CA VAL A 159 -3.56 18.60 -4.84
C VAL A 159 -3.34 19.40 -3.55
N ILE A 160 -3.46 18.76 -2.38
CA ILE A 160 -3.26 19.39 -1.07
C ILE A 160 -1.84 19.95 -0.93
N ASP A 161 -0.83 19.19 -1.34
CA ASP A 161 0.58 19.58 -1.26
C ASP A 161 0.99 20.56 -2.38
N GLN A 162 0.05 20.89 -3.26
CA GLN A 162 0.21 21.81 -4.40
C GLN A 162 1.39 21.41 -5.30
N LEU A 163 1.49 20.11 -5.60
CA LEU A 163 2.56 19.60 -6.44
C LEU A 163 2.43 20.19 -7.84
N LYS A 164 3.53 20.68 -8.40
CA LYS A 164 3.55 21.29 -9.74
C LYS A 164 3.19 20.27 -10.82
N ASN A 165 3.52 19.01 -10.58
CA ASN A 165 3.28 17.87 -11.45
C ASN A 165 2.11 16.99 -10.98
N TRP A 166 1.10 17.59 -10.35
CA TRP A 166 -0.05 16.87 -9.79
C TRP A 166 -0.74 15.94 -10.80
N GLU A 167 -0.74 16.26 -12.11
CA GLU A 167 -1.32 15.40 -13.14
C GLU A 167 -0.66 14.01 -13.19
N GLU A 168 0.65 13.94 -12.94
CA GLU A 168 1.43 12.70 -12.90
C GLU A 168 1.44 12.09 -11.50
N ALA A 169 1.71 12.91 -10.48
CA ALA A 169 1.83 12.48 -9.08
C ALA A 169 0.50 11.96 -8.51
N SER A 170 -0.64 12.41 -9.07
CA SER A 170 -1.97 11.94 -8.66
C SER A 170 -2.32 10.52 -9.12
N LYS A 171 -1.51 9.91 -10.00
CA LYS A 171 -1.81 8.58 -10.56
C LYS A 171 -1.25 7.46 -9.69
N PHE A 172 -0.01 7.61 -9.25
CA PHE A 172 0.71 6.58 -8.50
C PHE A 172 1.51 7.19 -7.37
N MET A 173 1.64 6.41 -6.30
CA MET A 173 2.52 6.67 -5.17
C MET A 173 3.51 5.51 -5.05
N ILE A 174 4.60 5.74 -4.33
CA ILE A 174 5.55 4.70 -3.97
C ILE A 174 5.16 4.19 -2.59
N TYR A 175 4.97 2.88 -2.44
CA TYR A 175 4.95 2.25 -1.13
C TYR A 175 6.37 1.79 -0.80
N GLN A 176 6.99 2.43 0.18
CA GLN A 176 8.36 2.12 0.58
C GLN A 176 8.42 0.71 1.16
N ILE A 177 9.43 -0.05 0.76
CA ILE A 177 9.68 -1.40 1.27
C ILE A 177 11.05 -1.47 1.92
N ASP A 178 11.18 -2.34 2.92
CA ASP A 178 12.48 -2.72 3.44
C ASP A 178 13.00 -3.97 2.71
N GLU A 179 14.26 -3.92 2.28
CA GLU A 179 14.94 -5.06 1.67
C GLU A 179 15.61 -5.95 2.73
N ASN A 180 15.95 -5.41 3.91
CA ASN A 180 16.72 -6.14 4.91
C ASN A 180 16.04 -6.10 6.30
N GLU A 181 15.42 -7.22 6.66
CA GLU A 181 14.74 -7.39 7.94
C GLU A 181 15.67 -7.20 9.15
N GLN A 182 16.97 -7.47 9.02
CA GLN A 182 17.95 -7.36 10.11
C GLN A 182 18.34 -5.91 10.42
N THR A 183 18.27 -5.03 9.41
CA THR A 183 18.57 -3.59 9.55
C THR A 183 17.30 -2.75 9.51
N ARG A 184 16.14 -3.38 9.72
CA ARG A 184 14.84 -2.74 9.56
C ARG A 184 14.69 -1.58 10.52
N GLN A 185 14.36 -0.42 9.98
CA GLN A 185 14.00 0.73 10.78
C GLN A 185 12.76 0.37 11.62
N VAL A 186 12.84 0.61 12.94
CA VAL A 186 11.75 0.23 13.86
C VAL A 186 10.49 1.03 13.57
N LEU A 187 10.63 2.35 13.39
CA LEU A 187 9.54 3.26 13.07
C LEU A 187 10.00 4.34 12.08
N PRO A 188 9.20 4.63 11.04
CA PRO A 188 7.95 3.98 10.66
C PRO A 188 8.16 2.54 10.19
N SER A 189 7.18 1.69 10.50
CA SER A 189 7.16 0.30 10.06
C SER A 189 6.77 0.25 8.58
N VAL A 190 7.78 0.08 7.73
CA VAL A 190 7.62 -0.25 6.30
C VAL A 190 7.49 -1.76 6.13
N PRO A 191 6.66 -2.25 5.21
CA PRO A 191 6.55 -3.68 4.95
C PRO A 191 7.84 -4.23 4.33
N THR A 192 8.14 -5.50 4.60
CA THR A 192 9.16 -6.23 3.85
C THR A 192 8.60 -6.77 2.53
N ALA A 193 9.48 -7.13 1.60
CA ALA A 193 9.08 -7.81 0.37
C ALA A 193 8.23 -9.07 0.64
N ASP A 194 8.59 -9.86 1.65
CA ASP A 194 7.84 -11.07 2.04
C ASP A 194 6.50 -10.75 2.74
N GLU A 195 6.38 -9.62 3.42
CA GLU A 195 5.10 -9.18 3.99
C GLU A 195 4.10 -8.78 2.88
N LEU A 196 4.57 -8.24 1.76
CA LEU A 196 3.72 -7.86 0.62
C LEU A 196 3.14 -9.06 -0.16
N THR A 197 3.76 -10.23 -0.06
CA THR A 197 3.22 -11.47 -0.68
C THR A 197 2.15 -12.12 0.19
N LYS A 198 2.13 -11.82 1.50
CA LYS A 198 1.18 -12.41 2.44
C LYS A 198 -0.18 -11.73 2.34
N TRP A 199 -1.20 -12.54 2.06
CA TRP A 199 -2.59 -12.09 2.13
C TRP A 199 -3.03 -11.93 3.59
N ARG A 200 -3.68 -10.80 3.92
CA ARG A 200 -4.32 -10.57 5.24
C ARG A 200 -5.24 -11.73 5.65
N ILE A 201 -5.95 -12.31 4.68
CA ILE A 201 -6.75 -13.53 4.85
C ILE A 201 -6.23 -14.57 3.86
N SER A 202 -5.44 -15.52 4.36
CA SER A 202 -4.93 -16.63 3.57
C SER A 202 -6.06 -17.55 3.08
N PRO A 203 -5.89 -18.23 1.94
CA PRO A 203 -6.85 -19.24 1.46
C PRO A 203 -7.20 -20.28 2.53
N GLN A 204 -6.19 -20.77 3.26
CA GLN A 204 -6.35 -21.81 4.29
C GLN A 204 -7.17 -21.31 5.48
N ARG A 205 -6.94 -20.06 5.93
CA ARG A 205 -7.74 -19.45 7.01
C ARG A 205 -9.20 -19.27 6.59
N HIS A 206 -9.42 -18.85 5.35
CA HIS A 206 -10.78 -18.70 4.82
C HIS A 206 -11.50 -20.05 4.69
N GLU A 207 -10.80 -21.08 4.23
CA GLU A 207 -11.34 -22.44 4.12
C GLU A 207 -11.66 -23.05 5.49
N ALA A 208 -10.75 -22.94 6.47
CA ALA A 208 -10.98 -23.41 7.83
C ALA A 208 -12.21 -22.75 8.46
N TYR A 209 -12.37 -21.43 8.27
CA TYR A 209 -13.55 -20.69 8.73
C TYR A 209 -14.84 -21.18 8.03
N ALA A 210 -14.79 -21.38 6.71
CA ALA A 210 -15.94 -21.92 5.98
C ALA A 210 -16.33 -23.33 6.45
N ASN A 211 -15.35 -24.18 6.75
CA ASN A 211 -15.59 -25.54 7.26
C ASN A 211 -16.15 -25.51 8.68
N LEU A 212 -15.66 -24.63 9.56
CA LEU A 212 -16.24 -24.43 10.89
C LEU A 212 -17.75 -24.13 10.81
N TRP A 213 -18.16 -23.17 9.97
CA TRP A 213 -19.58 -22.82 9.82
C TRP A 213 -20.42 -23.94 9.19
N LYS A 214 -19.86 -24.69 8.24
CA LYS A 214 -20.53 -25.87 7.67
C LYS A 214 -20.76 -26.94 8.74
N SER A 215 -19.75 -27.23 9.55
CA SER A 215 -19.83 -28.21 10.63
C SER A 215 -20.84 -27.80 11.70
N LEU A 216 -20.84 -26.51 12.11
CA LEU A 216 -21.83 -25.99 13.06
C LEU A 216 -23.25 -26.06 12.49
N THR A 217 -23.45 -25.67 11.23
CA THR A 217 -24.76 -25.75 10.56
C THR A 217 -25.25 -27.19 10.47
N PHE A 218 -24.39 -28.11 10.01
CA PHE A 218 -24.74 -29.53 9.89
C PHE A 218 -25.05 -30.14 11.25
N GLY A 219 -24.21 -29.87 12.26
CA GLY A 219 -24.44 -30.33 13.63
C GLY A 219 -25.76 -29.81 14.21
N GLY A 220 -26.09 -28.54 13.96
CA GLY A 220 -27.36 -27.95 14.36
C GLY A 220 -28.57 -28.57 13.67
N ILE A 221 -28.51 -28.83 12.35
CA ILE A 221 -29.58 -29.52 11.63
C ILE A 221 -29.74 -30.94 12.17
N PHE A 222 -28.64 -31.69 12.26
CA PHE A 222 -28.64 -33.07 12.72
C PHE A 222 -29.18 -33.21 14.15
N ALA A 223 -28.74 -32.37 15.09
CA ALA A 223 -29.23 -32.39 16.46
C ALA A 223 -30.73 -32.07 16.54
N ASN A 224 -31.21 -31.08 15.77
CA ASN A 224 -32.63 -30.78 15.71
C ASN A 224 -33.44 -31.93 15.09
N THR A 225 -32.94 -32.56 14.03
CA THR A 225 -33.60 -33.73 13.43
C THR A 225 -33.67 -34.90 14.41
N LEU A 226 -32.60 -35.19 15.16
CA LEU A 226 -32.61 -36.23 16.19
C LEU A 226 -33.62 -35.92 17.30
N LEU A 227 -33.67 -34.66 17.74
CA LEU A 227 -34.63 -34.24 18.77
C LEU A 227 -36.07 -34.42 18.28
N TRP A 228 -36.36 -34.07 17.02
CA TRP A 228 -37.68 -34.28 16.40
C TRP A 228 -38.07 -35.74 16.19
N LEU A 229 -37.10 -36.65 16.03
CA LEU A 229 -37.39 -38.08 15.89
C LEU A 229 -37.52 -38.80 17.24
N TYR A 230 -37.05 -38.17 18.31
CA TYR A 230 -37.09 -38.73 19.67
C TYR A 230 -38.38 -38.37 20.42
N PHE A 231 -39.01 -37.24 20.09
CA PHE A 231 -40.32 -36.80 20.59
C PHE A 231 -41.43 -37.10 19.58
#